data_AF-A0A9D5U9B3-F1
#
_entry.id   AF-A0A9D5U9B3-F1
#
_cell.length_a   1.000
_cell.length_b   1.000
_cell.length_c   1.000
_cell.angle_alpha   90.00
_cell.angle_beta   90.00
_cell.angle_gamma   90.00
#
_symmetry.space_group_name_H-M   'P 1'
#
loop_
_entity.id
_entity.type
_entity.pdbx_description
1 polymer ?
#
loop_
_entity_poly.entity_id
_entity_poly.type
_entity_poly.pdbx_seq_one_letter_code
_entity_poly.pdbx_strand_id
1 'polypeptide(L)' 'RSQIVDALRGHDYAVTDRSVDVHIVGLRRKLGSYGKYIETVRGVGYRMKE' A
#
# COMPACT_ATOMS: atom_id res chain seq x y z
N ARG A 1 -20.44 21.90 0.93
CA ARG A 1 -19.02 22.15 0.61
C ARG A 1 -18.05 21.30 1.45
N SER A 2 -18.53 20.28 2.18
CA SER A 2 -17.70 19.48 3.11
C SER A 2 -17.40 18.06 2.60
N GLN A 3 -17.94 17.66 1.44
CA GLN A 3 -17.72 16.31 0.88
C GLN A 3 -16.38 16.16 0.13
N ILE A 4 -15.74 17.28 -0.25
CA ILE A 4 -14.47 17.27 -1.01
C ILE A 4 -13.29 16.98 -0.07
N VAL A 5 -13.40 17.34 1.23
CA VAL A 5 -12.31 17.21 2.21
C VAL A 5 -12.16 15.76 2.69
N ASP A 6 -13.24 14.99 2.76
CA ASP A 6 -13.21 13.59 3.20
C ASP A 6 -12.59 12.66 2.14
N ALA A 7 -12.78 12.96 0.85
CA ALA A 7 -12.12 12.26 -0.26
C ALA A 7 -10.61 12.52 -0.33
N LEU A 8 -10.12 13.61 0.28
CA LEU A 8 -8.69 13.98 0.30
C LEU A 8 -7.91 13.32 1.46
N ARG A 9 -8.59 12.78 2.48
CA ARG A 9 -7.97 12.18 3.68
C ARG A 9 -7.82 10.65 3.60
N GLY A 10 -7.82 10.10 2.39
CA GLY A 10 -7.72 8.65 2.18
C GLY A 10 -6.32 8.05 2.28
N HIS A 11 -5.28 8.77 2.72
CA HIS A 11 -3.90 8.24 2.71
C HIS A 11 -3.00 8.83 3.81
N ASP A 12 -3.55 9.02 5.02
CA ASP A 12 -2.74 9.29 6.23
C ASP A 12 -2.10 8.00 6.78
N TYR A 13 -1.54 7.17 5.91
CA TYR A 13 -0.65 6.08 6.32
C TYR A 13 0.76 6.38 5.85
N ALA A 14 1.28 7.51 6.35
CA ALA A 14 2.70 7.76 6.46
C ALA A 14 3.36 6.82 7.50
N VAL A 15 3.01 5.53 7.48
CA VAL A 15 3.78 4.52 8.20
C VAL A 15 5.02 4.26 7.38
N THR A 16 6.03 5.07 7.68
CA THR A 16 7.46 4.83 7.43
C THR A 16 7.69 3.82 6.31
N ASP A 17 7.66 4.31 5.07
CA ASP A 17 7.80 3.59 3.79
C ASP A 17 8.86 2.46 3.85
N ARG A 18 9.95 2.72 4.59
CA ARG A 18 11.09 1.80 4.80
C ARG A 18 10.78 0.57 5.64
N SER A 19 9.90 0.67 6.63
CA SER A 19 9.52 -0.47 7.49
C SER A 19 8.54 -1.39 6.79
N VAL A 20 7.63 -0.83 6.00
CA VAL A 20 6.64 -1.59 5.24
C VAL A 20 7.31 -2.40 4.12
N ASP A 21 8.34 -1.87 3.49
CA ASP A 21 9.12 -2.56 2.43
C ASP A 21 9.59 -3.96 2.85
N VAL A 22 10.19 -4.09 4.05
CA VAL A 22 10.69 -5.37 4.57
C VAL A 22 9.55 -6.37 4.77
N HIS A 23 8.42 -5.88 5.30
CA HIS A 23 7.24 -6.72 5.50
C HIS A 23 6.61 -7.13 4.16
N ILE A 24 6.55 -6.23 3.18
CA ILE A 24 6.03 -6.52 1.84
C ILE A 24 6.92 -7.53 1.10
N VAL A 25 8.25 -7.42 1.20
CA VAL A 25 9.17 -8.40 0.62
C VAL A 25 8.97 -9.78 1.27
N GLY A 26 8.86 -9.83 2.60
CA GLY A 26 8.55 -11.07 3.32
C GLY A 26 7.18 -11.64 2.95
N LEU A 27 6.17 -10.78 2.83
CA LEU A 27 4.81 -11.15 2.46
C LEU A 27 4.74 -11.69 1.02
N ARG A 28 5.38 -11.01 0.06
CA ARG A 28 5.49 -11.47 -1.33
C ARG A 28 6.13 -12.85 -1.42
N ARG A 29 7.18 -13.10 -0.63
CA ARG A 29 7.82 -14.43 -0.56
C ARG A 29 6.88 -15.48 0.03
N LYS A 30 6.17 -15.17 1.12
CA LYS A 30 5.20 -16.09 1.75
C LYS A 30 3.99 -16.39 0.86
N LEU A 31 3.53 -15.40 0.09
CA LEU A 31 2.40 -15.52 -0.83
C LEU A 31 2.76 -16.25 -2.14
N GLY A 32 4.05 -16.42 -2.45
CA GLY A 32 4.49 -17.12 -3.65
C GLY A 32 3.90 -16.51 -4.93
N SER A 33 3.16 -17.31 -5.70
CA SER A 33 2.50 -16.87 -6.94
C SER A 33 1.46 -15.77 -6.72
N TYR A 34 0.93 -15.61 -5.49
CA TYR A 34 0.01 -14.55 -5.12
C TYR A 34 0.72 -13.23 -4.75
N GLY A 35 2.05 -13.24 -4.59
CA GLY A 35 2.82 -12.01 -4.34
C GLY A 35 2.71 -10.98 -5.48
N LYS A 36 2.38 -11.43 -6.70
CA LYS A 36 2.12 -10.58 -7.88
C LYS A 36 0.91 -9.66 -7.73
N TYR A 37 0.00 -9.99 -6.81
CA TYR A 37 -1.18 -9.16 -6.53
C TYR A 37 -0.84 -7.94 -5.66
N ILE A 38 0.34 -7.90 -5.02
CA ILE A 38 0.79 -6.71 -4.28
C ILE A 38 1.43 -5.74 -5.27
N GLU A 39 0.73 -4.67 -5.62
CA GLU A 39 1.23 -3.58 -6.47
C GLU A 39 1.80 -2.43 -5.64
N THR A 40 2.91 -1.87 -6.12
CA THR A 40 3.53 -0.67 -5.53
C THR A 40 3.07 0.55 -6.30
N VAL A 41 2.36 1.46 -5.63
CA VAL A 41 1.86 2.72 -6.19
C VAL A 41 2.79 3.84 -5.76
N ARG A 42 3.54 4.39 -6.71
CA ARG A 42 4.55 5.41 -6.46
C ARG A 42 3.91 6.67 -5.84
N GLY A 43 4.43 7.10 -4.69
CA GLY A 43 3.93 8.28 -3.96
C GLY A 43 2.68 8.04 -3.13
N VAL A 44 2.20 6.79 -3.05
CA VAL A 44 0.96 6.41 -2.33
C VAL A 44 1.20 5.23 -1.38
N GLY A 45 1.96 4.21 -1.81
CA GLY A 45 2.31 3.04 -0.99
C GLY A 45 2.07 1.71 -1.72
N TYR A 46 1.45 0.75 -1.05
CA TYR A 46 1.18 -0.60 -1.55
C TYR A 46 -0.32 -0.86 -1.63
N ARG A 47 -0.77 -1.54 -2.69
CA ARG A 47 -2.16 -1.97 -2.86
C ARG A 47 -2.24 -3.46 -3.23
N MET A 48 -3.38 -4.08 -2.96
CA MET A 48 -3.71 -5.38 -3.54
C MET A 48 -4.48 -5.13 -4.85
N LYS A 49 -4.09 -5.87 -5.88
CA LYS A 49 -4.81 -6.02 -7.14
C LYS A 49 -5.63 -7.30 -7.04
N GLU A 50 -6.90 -7.26 -7.40
CA GLU A 50 -7.71 -8.47 -7.61
C GLU A 50 -7.38 -9.13 -8.97
#